data_AF-A0A8J9X4Q5-F1
#
_entry.id   AF-A0A8J9X4Q5-F1
#
_cell.length_a   1.000
_cell.length_b   1.000
_cell.length_c   1.000
_cell.angle_alpha   90.00
_cell.angle_beta   90.00
_cell.angle_gamma   90.00
#
_symmetry.space_group_name_H-M   'P 1'
#
loop_
_entity.id
_entity.type
_entity.pdbx_description
1 polymer ?
#
loop_
_entity_poly.entity_id
_entity_poly.type
_entity_poly.pdbx_seq_one_letter_code
_entity_poly.pdbx_strand_id
1 'polypeptide(L)'
;MGMGRVRSRVALAWCWIAAFVCGTSNAFVPPVYSHAFERPEKHKAAFRISMVRNIDLPECLVFYGVESFRTNDVGLRSLLDECEQTGTAVVLIGNQAQFTAPLLTPVQFRATVHPPPNPYDLLVALESVTIQPRPFGGSAGFGQKPADPERTPLPARTVVLCTTLDQTRAARAVGTRVVCLEDNDLADAVVDGIDFWLDDIATPGSFWLNPPHPKDDQGNKVDPEWLVENYLLPEQHECADRIDNGKDIDEDDMRRILADLAPLQ
;
A
#
# COMPACT_ATOMS: atom_id res chain seq x y z
N MET A 1 4.37 1.98 59.82
CA MET A 1 3.43 1.42 58.82
C MET A 1 4.25 0.94 57.64
N GLY A 2 4.42 -0.38 57.55
CA GLY A 2 5.45 -1.03 56.72
C GLY A 2 5.00 -1.28 55.28
N MET A 3 5.95 -1.10 54.37
CA MET A 3 5.85 -1.36 52.93
C MET A 3 5.66 -2.86 52.66
N GLY A 4 4.73 -3.20 51.75
CA GLY A 4 4.59 -4.54 51.19
C GLY A 4 4.64 -4.51 49.67
N ARG A 5 5.81 -4.79 49.09
CA ARG A 5 5.95 -5.17 47.67
C ARG A 5 5.74 -6.68 47.57
N VAL A 6 4.82 -7.13 46.73
CA VAL A 6 4.73 -8.54 46.31
C VAL A 6 5.02 -8.59 44.81
N ARG A 7 6.19 -9.13 44.46
CA ARG A 7 6.53 -9.58 43.10
C ARG A 7 6.16 -11.06 43.02
N SER A 8 5.32 -11.45 42.07
CA SER A 8 5.13 -12.86 41.73
C SER A 8 5.75 -13.14 40.36
N ARG A 9 6.78 -13.98 40.37
CA ARG A 9 7.36 -14.63 39.19
C ARG A 9 6.73 -16.01 39.12
N VAL A 10 6.08 -16.35 38.02
CA VAL A 10 5.71 -17.74 37.73
C VAL A 10 6.66 -18.24 36.65
N ALA A 11 7.60 -19.07 37.07
CA ALA A 11 8.34 -19.98 36.22
C ALA A 11 7.70 -21.35 36.39
N LEU A 12 7.32 -22.01 35.29
CA LEU A 12 7.06 -23.44 35.28
C LEU A 12 7.72 -24.04 34.05
N ALA A 13 8.88 -24.61 34.30
CA ALA A 13 9.51 -25.62 33.48
C ALA A 13 8.74 -26.93 33.63
N TRP A 14 8.42 -27.58 32.52
CA TRP A 14 8.18 -29.02 32.48
C TRP A 14 9.11 -29.61 31.43
N CYS A 15 9.78 -30.66 31.85
CA CYS A 15 10.87 -31.33 31.17
C CYS A 15 10.60 -32.83 31.30
N TRP A 16 11.20 -33.59 30.39
CA TRP A 16 11.27 -35.05 30.28
C TRP A 16 10.08 -35.77 29.64
N ILE A 17 10.22 -36.84 28.87
CA ILE A 17 11.27 -37.51 28.05
C ILE A 17 10.47 -38.64 27.37
N ALA A 18 10.69 -38.93 26.08
CA ALA A 18 10.76 -40.32 25.60
C ALA A 18 11.41 -40.37 24.22
N ALA A 19 12.40 -41.24 24.13
CA ALA A 19 13.28 -41.46 23.00
C ALA A 19 12.80 -42.60 22.09
N PHE A 20 13.49 -42.72 20.95
CA PHE A 20 13.58 -43.86 20.03
C PHE A 20 12.39 -44.13 19.09
N VAL A 21 12.59 -43.91 17.79
CA VAL A 21 12.82 -44.97 16.80
C VAL A 21 13.66 -44.43 15.63
N CYS A 22 14.71 -45.19 15.32
CA CYS A 22 15.59 -45.05 14.17
C CYS A 22 14.83 -45.41 12.88
N GLY A 23 14.77 -44.49 11.93
CA GLY A 23 14.20 -44.71 10.60
C GLY A 23 14.95 -43.85 9.58
N THR A 24 16.06 -44.38 9.07
CA THR A 24 16.81 -43.80 7.95
C THR A 24 16.00 -43.97 6.67
N SER A 25 15.19 -42.98 6.35
CA SER A 25 14.67 -42.77 5.00
C SER A 25 15.35 -41.53 4.47
N ASN A 26 16.26 -41.71 3.50
CA ASN A 26 16.84 -40.63 2.71
C ASN A 26 15.72 -39.92 1.95
N ALA A 27 15.08 -38.95 2.62
CA ALA A 27 14.25 -37.97 1.95
C ALA A 27 15.20 -36.99 1.25
N PHE A 28 15.19 -37.07 -0.07
CA PHE A 28 15.82 -36.12 -0.97
C PHE A 28 15.24 -34.73 -0.68
N VAL A 29 15.92 -33.97 0.18
CA VAL A 29 15.67 -32.54 0.33
C VAL A 29 16.26 -31.91 -0.92
N PRO A 30 15.44 -31.37 -1.86
CA PRO A 30 16.00 -30.65 -2.99
C PRO A 30 16.82 -29.48 -2.42
N PRO A 31 18.01 -29.21 -2.95
CA PRO A 31 18.76 -28.03 -2.54
C PRO A 31 17.88 -26.81 -2.77
N VAL A 32 17.63 -26.06 -1.70
CA VAL A 32 17.12 -24.70 -1.79
C VAL A 32 18.22 -23.92 -2.52
N TYR A 33 18.07 -23.82 -3.83
CA TYR A 33 18.84 -22.89 -4.65
C TYR A 33 18.38 -21.49 -4.23
N SER A 34 19.03 -20.94 -3.19
CA SER A 34 19.15 -19.49 -3.06
C SER A 34 20.03 -19.01 -4.21
N HIS A 35 19.44 -18.87 -5.39
CA HIS A 35 20.01 -17.99 -6.39
C HIS A 35 19.91 -16.60 -5.80
N ALA A 36 20.95 -16.19 -5.07
CA ALA A 36 21.33 -14.79 -5.05
C ALA A 36 21.44 -14.41 -6.52
N PHE A 37 20.43 -13.69 -7.01
CA PHE A 37 20.41 -13.19 -8.36
C PHE A 37 21.46 -12.08 -8.38
N GLU A 38 22.73 -12.45 -8.53
CA GLU A 38 23.80 -11.52 -8.80
C GLU A 38 23.43 -10.81 -10.10
N ARG A 39 22.84 -9.62 -9.98
CA ARG A 39 22.53 -8.78 -11.13
C ARG A 39 23.85 -8.53 -11.85
N PRO A 40 23.96 -8.86 -13.15
CA PRO A 40 25.14 -8.49 -13.90
C PRO A 40 25.28 -6.97 -13.85
N GLU A 41 26.43 -6.49 -13.37
CA GLU A 41 26.81 -5.07 -13.41
C GLU A 41 26.70 -4.58 -14.86
N LYS A 42 25.57 -3.97 -15.21
CA LYS A 42 25.35 -3.38 -16.54
C LYS A 42 26.01 -1.99 -16.60
N HIS A 43 27.33 -1.95 -16.44
CA HIS A 43 28.14 -0.86 -16.96
C HIS A 43 28.65 -1.25 -18.35
N LYS A 44 27.81 -1.01 -19.35
CA LYS A 44 28.21 -0.72 -20.73
C LYS A 44 26.98 -0.15 -21.42
N ALA A 45 27.13 1.04 -21.97
CA ALA A 45 26.13 1.76 -22.75
C ALA A 45 25.71 0.93 -23.98
N ALA A 46 24.87 -0.08 -23.76
CA ALA A 46 24.10 -0.69 -24.81
C ALA A 46 23.10 0.39 -25.24
N PHE A 47 23.08 0.71 -26.54
CA PHE A 47 21.94 1.38 -27.14
C PHE A 47 20.68 0.70 -26.62
N ARG A 48 19.95 1.38 -25.72
CA ARG A 48 18.61 0.95 -25.31
C ARG A 48 17.80 0.98 -26.59
N ILE A 49 17.67 -0.17 -27.25
CA ILE A 49 16.59 -0.39 -28.20
C ILE A 49 15.34 -0.28 -27.32
N SER A 50 14.83 0.95 -27.23
CA SER A 50 13.54 1.26 -26.64
C SER A 50 12.51 0.59 -27.56
N MET A 51 12.22 -0.69 -27.31
CA MET A 51 11.01 -1.29 -27.83
C MET A 51 9.87 -0.36 -27.41
N VAL A 52 9.15 0.16 -28.40
CA VAL A 52 7.98 1.03 -28.20
C VAL A 52 6.93 0.21 -27.46
N ARG A 53 6.94 0.30 -26.14
CA ARG A 53 5.91 -0.28 -25.29
C ARG A 53 5.06 0.90 -24.83
N ASN A 54 3.74 0.77 -24.98
CA ASN A 54 2.79 1.65 -24.29
C ASN A 54 2.86 1.33 -22.80
N ILE A 55 3.91 1.85 -22.15
CA ILE A 55 4.10 1.78 -20.71
C ILE A 55 3.58 3.10 -20.15
N ASP A 56 2.52 2.99 -19.38
CA ASP A 56 2.04 4.10 -18.58
C ASP A 56 2.88 4.13 -17.30
N LEU A 57 3.69 5.17 -17.16
CA LEU A 57 4.41 5.46 -15.94
C LEU A 57 3.44 5.96 -14.87
N PRO A 58 3.71 5.73 -13.57
CA PRO A 58 2.93 6.33 -12.50
C PRO A 58 3.02 7.86 -12.56
N GLU A 59 1.90 8.50 -12.25
CA GLU A 59 1.76 9.95 -12.15
C GLU A 59 2.38 10.49 -10.86
N CYS A 60 2.31 9.70 -9.80
CA CYS A 60 2.85 10.01 -8.48
C CYS A 60 3.36 8.75 -7.78
N LEU A 61 4.49 8.89 -7.08
CA LEU A 61 5.04 7.90 -6.16
C LEU A 61 4.95 8.47 -4.74
N VAL A 62 4.28 7.76 -3.86
CA VAL A 62 4.10 8.17 -2.47
C VAL A 62 4.83 7.21 -1.53
N PHE A 63 5.68 7.74 -0.69
CA PHE A 63 6.26 7.05 0.46
C PHE A 63 5.36 7.31 1.66
N TYR A 64 4.62 6.29 2.11
CA TYR A 64 3.79 6.39 3.31
C TYR A 64 4.61 5.97 4.52
N GLY A 65 4.90 6.93 5.39
CA GLY A 65 5.76 6.75 6.56
C GLY A 65 7.23 7.04 6.23
N VAL A 66 7.99 7.51 7.22
CA VAL A 66 9.42 7.78 7.05
C VAL A 66 10.22 6.49 6.85
N GLU A 67 9.70 5.38 7.36
CA GLU A 67 10.27 4.04 7.28
C GLU A 67 10.13 3.39 5.90
N SER A 68 9.23 3.88 5.04
CA SER A 68 9.21 3.51 3.62
C SER A 68 10.24 4.31 2.82
N PHE A 69 10.68 5.47 3.32
CA PHE A 69 11.73 6.30 2.71
C PHE A 69 13.12 5.97 3.29
N ARG A 70 13.57 4.75 3.04
CA ARG A 70 14.85 4.24 3.56
C ARG A 70 16.02 4.86 2.79
N THR A 71 16.59 5.95 3.31
CA THR A 71 17.72 6.66 2.65
C THR A 71 18.98 5.83 2.44
N ASN A 72 19.09 4.69 3.14
CA ASN A 72 20.19 3.74 2.99
C ASN A 72 19.97 2.74 1.84
N ASP A 73 18.78 2.70 1.23
CA ASP A 73 18.50 1.80 0.11
C ASP A 73 19.25 2.26 -1.14
N VAL A 74 20.05 1.34 -1.69
CA VAL A 74 20.92 1.62 -2.84
C VAL A 74 20.13 2.06 -4.07
N GLY A 75 18.92 1.52 -4.26
CA GLY A 75 18.07 1.85 -5.41
C GLY A 75 17.22 3.10 -5.23
N LEU A 76 17.03 3.62 -4.01
CA LEU A 76 16.16 4.78 -3.78
C LEU A 76 16.62 6.00 -4.60
N ARG A 77 17.92 6.29 -4.61
CA ARG A 77 18.45 7.44 -5.35
C ARG A 77 18.24 7.30 -6.85
N SER A 78 18.49 6.11 -7.40
CA SER A 78 18.26 5.83 -8.81
C SER A 78 16.78 5.96 -9.19
N LEU A 79 15.88 5.51 -8.32
CA LEU A 79 14.43 5.67 -8.50
C LEU A 79 14.02 7.15 -8.49
N LEU A 80 14.53 7.94 -7.55
CA LEU A 80 14.25 9.39 -7.48
C LEU A 80 14.79 10.15 -8.70
N ASP A 81 16.00 9.83 -9.14
CA ASP A 81 16.61 10.41 -10.35
C ASP A 81 15.76 10.06 -11.59
N GLU A 82 15.19 8.85 -11.65
CA GLU A 82 14.27 8.44 -12.72
C GLU A 82 12.94 9.20 -12.64
N CYS A 83 12.34 9.33 -11.45
CA CYS A 83 11.13 10.13 -11.26
C CYS A 83 11.31 11.59 -11.68
N GLU A 84 12.47 12.20 -11.39
CA GLU A 84 12.79 13.56 -11.84
C GLU A 84 12.87 13.65 -13.37
N GLN A 85 13.58 12.71 -14.01
CA GLN A 85 13.69 12.63 -15.46
C GLN A 85 12.33 12.37 -16.14
N THR A 86 11.46 11.61 -15.49
CA THR A 86 10.13 11.31 -15.99
C THR A 86 9.08 12.34 -15.56
N GLY A 87 9.42 13.31 -14.72
CA GLY A 87 8.44 14.23 -14.14
C GLY A 87 7.33 13.50 -13.36
N THR A 88 7.61 12.31 -12.84
CA THR A 88 6.72 11.62 -11.89
C THR A 88 6.85 12.33 -10.55
N ALA A 89 5.74 12.78 -9.99
CA ALA A 89 5.76 13.45 -8.70
C ALA A 89 6.16 12.48 -7.59
N VAL A 90 6.92 12.96 -6.60
CA VAL A 90 7.31 12.15 -5.45
C VAL A 90 6.86 12.84 -4.17
N VAL A 91 6.12 12.12 -3.33
CA VAL A 91 5.61 12.63 -2.06
C VAL A 91 6.04 11.72 -0.92
N LEU A 92 6.45 12.31 0.19
CA LEU A 92 6.69 11.62 1.45
C LEU A 92 5.66 12.07 2.48
N ILE A 93 4.84 11.15 2.97
CA ILE A 93 3.88 11.39 4.04
C ILE A 93 4.47 10.85 5.34
N GLY A 94 4.58 11.66 6.37
CA GLY A 94 5.09 11.14 7.66
C GLY A 94 5.05 12.17 8.78
N ASN A 95 5.54 11.78 9.95
CA ASN A 95 5.68 12.69 11.06
C ASN A 95 6.98 13.50 10.91
N GLN A 96 6.86 14.83 10.81
CA GLN A 96 8.01 15.71 10.62
C GLN A 96 9.06 15.57 11.73
N ALA A 97 8.65 15.24 12.95
CA ALA A 97 9.57 15.05 14.08
C ALA A 97 10.52 13.85 13.89
N GLN A 98 10.15 12.87 13.05
CA GLN A 98 10.96 11.70 12.76
C GLN A 98 11.95 11.93 11.60
N PHE A 99 11.74 13.00 10.83
CA PHE A 99 12.58 13.31 9.67
C PHE A 99 13.71 14.26 10.07
N THR A 100 14.92 13.72 10.19
CA THR A 100 16.14 14.47 10.60
C THR A 100 17.09 14.75 9.45
N ALA A 101 16.92 14.08 8.31
CA ALA A 101 17.74 14.25 7.12
C ALA A 101 17.23 15.43 6.25
N PRO A 102 18.06 16.02 5.38
CA PRO A 102 17.55 16.88 4.32
C PRO A 102 16.69 16.05 3.34
N LEU A 103 15.55 16.60 2.91
CA LEU A 103 14.74 15.99 1.87
C LEU A 103 15.54 15.98 0.56
N LEU A 104 15.55 14.83 -0.11
CA LEU A 104 16.10 14.72 -1.45
C LEU A 104 15.13 15.38 -2.42
N THR A 105 15.59 16.26 -3.29
CA THR A 105 14.79 16.71 -4.43
C THR A 105 14.58 15.52 -5.38
N PRO A 106 13.39 15.33 -5.99
CA PRO A 106 12.22 16.22 -6.03
C PRO A 106 11.13 15.92 -4.98
N VAL A 107 11.45 15.29 -3.84
CA VAL A 107 10.47 14.81 -2.85
C VAL A 107 9.75 15.97 -2.16
N GLN A 108 8.43 15.96 -2.22
CA GLN A 108 7.57 16.87 -1.45
C GLN A 108 7.16 16.20 -0.14
N PHE A 109 7.49 16.82 0.99
CA PHE A 109 7.08 16.30 2.29
C PHE A 109 5.70 16.81 2.71
N ARG A 110 4.89 15.91 3.28
CA ARG A 110 3.59 16.21 3.87
C ARG A 110 3.50 15.61 5.27
N ALA A 111 3.19 16.47 6.23
CA ALA A 111 2.96 16.05 7.60
C ALA A 111 1.58 15.39 7.71
N THR A 112 1.50 14.30 8.45
CA THR A 112 0.23 13.66 8.83
C THR A 112 -0.57 14.58 9.75
N VAL A 113 -1.84 14.81 9.46
CA VAL A 113 -2.72 15.67 10.26
C VAL A 113 -3.50 14.86 11.28
N HIS A 114 -3.86 13.62 10.92
CA HIS A 114 -4.62 12.69 11.75
C HIS A 114 -3.73 11.56 12.25
N PRO A 115 -4.16 10.78 13.27
CA PRO A 115 -3.43 9.60 13.71
C PRO A 115 -3.14 8.69 12.50
N PRO A 116 -1.87 8.50 12.14
CA PRO A 116 -1.52 7.72 10.96
C PRO A 116 -1.53 6.23 11.29
N PRO A 117 -1.81 5.36 10.29
CA PRO A 117 -2.09 5.69 8.88
C PRO A 117 -3.58 5.97 8.62
N ASN A 118 -3.89 7.06 7.91
CA ASN A 118 -5.25 7.49 7.53
C ASN A 118 -5.36 7.70 6.00
N PRO A 119 -6.41 7.17 5.32
CA PRO A 119 -6.71 7.48 3.91
C PRO A 119 -6.77 8.98 3.59
N TYR A 120 -7.26 9.81 4.51
CA TYR A 120 -7.43 11.25 4.29
C TYR A 120 -6.10 11.98 4.04
N ASP A 121 -5.08 11.71 4.84
CA ASP A 121 -3.75 12.33 4.68
C ASP A 121 -3.16 12.01 3.30
N LEU A 122 -3.44 10.83 2.76
CA LEU A 122 -3.02 10.42 1.43
C LEU A 122 -3.78 11.18 0.33
N LEU A 123 -5.10 11.36 0.46
CA LEU A 123 -5.90 12.16 -0.47
C LEU A 123 -5.45 13.62 -0.50
N VAL A 124 -5.31 14.24 0.68
CA VAL A 124 -4.84 15.62 0.81
C VAL A 124 -3.43 15.78 0.23
N ALA A 125 -2.55 14.78 0.44
CA ALA A 125 -1.23 14.78 -0.14
C ALA A 125 -1.26 14.76 -1.68
N LEU A 126 -2.12 13.95 -2.29
CA LEU A 126 -2.29 13.92 -3.75
C LEU A 126 -2.89 15.21 -4.30
N GLU A 127 -3.91 15.77 -3.63
CA GLU A 127 -4.53 17.04 -4.01
C GLU A 127 -3.56 18.21 -3.94
N SER A 128 -2.54 18.11 -3.08
CA SER A 128 -1.52 19.14 -2.92
C SER A 128 -0.47 19.17 -4.03
N VAL A 129 -0.48 18.16 -4.91
CA VAL A 129 0.46 18.03 -6.02
C VAL A 129 -0.23 18.39 -7.32
N THR A 130 0.42 19.23 -8.13
CA THR A 130 0.00 19.48 -9.51
C THR A 130 0.99 18.85 -10.45
N ILE A 131 0.49 18.10 -11.43
CA ILE A 131 1.27 17.46 -12.48
C ILE A 131 0.77 17.88 -13.85
N GLN A 132 1.65 17.77 -14.84
CA GLN A 132 1.33 17.83 -16.25
C GLN A 132 1.26 16.38 -16.77
N PRO A 133 0.06 15.78 -16.93
CA PRO A 133 -0.05 14.37 -17.29
C PRO A 133 0.63 14.10 -18.62
N ARG A 134 1.34 12.97 -18.69
CA ARG A 134 1.93 12.52 -19.94
C ARG A 134 0.85 11.98 -20.86
N PRO A 135 0.87 12.33 -22.16
CA PRO A 135 -0.10 11.79 -23.10
C PRO A 135 0.06 10.27 -23.18
N PHE A 136 -1.06 9.57 -23.09
CA PHE A 136 -1.12 8.12 -23.26
C PHE A 136 -0.67 7.72 -24.68
N GLY A 137 0.25 6.77 -24.79
CA GLY A 137 0.46 5.99 -26.01
C GLY A 137 0.89 6.73 -27.28
N GLY A 138 1.53 7.89 -27.17
CA GLY A 138 2.10 8.61 -28.32
C GLY A 138 3.47 8.06 -28.74
N SER A 139 3.51 6.88 -29.34
CA SER A 139 4.67 6.52 -30.17
C SER A 139 4.88 7.61 -31.23
N ALA A 140 6.14 7.85 -31.63
CA ALA A 140 6.61 8.99 -32.42
C ALA A 140 6.02 9.17 -33.85
N GLY A 141 4.74 8.87 -34.10
CA GLY A 141 4.10 8.99 -35.40
C GLY A 141 2.57 8.84 -35.46
N PHE A 142 1.87 8.43 -34.39
CA PHE A 142 0.39 8.36 -34.39
C PHE A 142 -0.18 9.49 -33.56
N GLY A 143 -0.65 10.55 -34.23
CA GLY A 143 -1.47 11.64 -33.68
C GLY A 143 -1.03 12.14 -32.30
N GLN A 144 -0.26 13.23 -32.25
CA GLN A 144 0.04 13.89 -30.99
C GLN A 144 -1.28 14.38 -30.37
N LYS A 145 -1.80 13.63 -29.39
CA LYS A 145 -2.85 14.13 -28.51
C LYS A 145 -2.30 15.43 -27.91
N PRO A 146 -3.08 16.54 -27.90
CA PRO A 146 -2.67 17.72 -27.17
C PRO A 146 -2.36 17.33 -25.72
N ALA A 147 -1.39 18.01 -25.11
CA ALA A 147 -1.08 17.80 -23.71
C ALA A 147 -2.38 17.94 -22.89
N ASP A 148 -2.64 16.97 -22.02
CA ASP A 148 -3.77 17.05 -21.09
C ASP A 148 -3.56 18.27 -20.18
N PRO A 149 -4.60 18.96 -19.70
CA PRO A 149 -4.41 20.09 -18.80
C PRO A 149 -3.72 19.66 -17.50
N GLU A 150 -3.01 20.60 -16.85
CA GLU A 150 -2.48 20.39 -15.51
C GLU A 150 -3.60 20.00 -14.54
N ARG A 151 -3.34 19.00 -13.71
CA ARG A 151 -4.28 18.49 -12.71
C ARG A 151 -3.54 17.78 -11.57
N THR A 152 -4.28 17.35 -10.56
CA THR A 152 -3.76 16.48 -9.51
C THR A 152 -3.54 15.05 -10.05
N PRO A 153 -2.58 14.29 -9.50
CA PRO A 153 -2.40 12.88 -9.84
C PRO A 153 -3.67 12.07 -9.56
N LEU A 154 -4.02 11.15 -10.46
CA LEU A 154 -5.13 10.24 -10.17
C LEU A 154 -4.69 9.19 -9.14
N PRO A 155 -5.51 8.87 -8.12
CA PRO A 155 -5.24 7.74 -7.21
C PRO A 155 -4.97 6.45 -7.99
N ALA A 156 -5.79 6.20 -9.00
CA ALA A 156 -5.67 5.07 -9.91
C ALA A 156 -4.40 5.03 -10.75
N ARG A 157 -3.55 6.07 -10.71
CA ARG A 157 -2.23 6.17 -11.38
C ARG A 157 -1.11 6.50 -10.41
N THR A 158 -1.36 6.31 -9.12
CA THR A 158 -0.42 6.54 -8.03
C THR A 158 0.03 5.20 -7.45
N VAL A 159 1.33 5.10 -7.17
CA VAL A 159 1.92 3.97 -6.44
C VAL A 159 2.30 4.44 -5.05
N VAL A 160 1.88 3.70 -4.02
CA VAL A 160 2.20 3.96 -2.62
C VAL A 160 3.11 2.86 -2.11
N LEU A 161 4.26 3.28 -1.58
CA LEU A 161 5.22 2.43 -0.88
C LEU A 161 4.92 2.46 0.62
N CYS A 162 4.65 1.30 1.19
CA CYS A 162 4.23 1.12 2.58
C CYS A 162 5.15 0.10 3.29
N THR A 163 5.16 0.12 4.62
CA THR A 163 5.81 -0.93 5.42
C THR A 163 4.80 -1.69 6.29
N THR A 164 3.74 -1.01 6.75
CA THR A 164 2.78 -1.62 7.69
C THR A 164 1.48 -2.05 7.00
N LEU A 165 0.76 -2.97 7.67
CA LEU A 165 -0.58 -3.36 7.26
C LEU A 165 -1.53 -2.18 7.21
N ASP A 166 -1.52 -1.31 8.21
CA ASP A 166 -2.45 -0.18 8.30
C ASP A 166 -2.20 0.87 7.21
N GLN A 167 -0.93 1.08 6.80
CA GLN A 167 -0.62 1.93 5.64
C GLN A 167 -1.17 1.34 4.35
N THR A 168 -1.10 0.01 4.22
CA THR A 168 -1.62 -0.71 3.07
C THR A 168 -3.14 -0.60 2.99
N ARG A 169 -3.84 -0.72 4.13
CA ARG A 169 -5.28 -0.48 4.24
C ARG A 169 -5.64 0.93 3.81
N ALA A 170 -4.93 1.93 4.36
CA ALA A 170 -5.16 3.33 4.04
C ALA A 170 -4.97 3.61 2.54
N ALA A 171 -3.90 3.09 1.94
CA ALA A 171 -3.62 3.27 0.52
C ALA A 171 -4.65 2.58 -0.40
N ARG A 172 -5.11 1.38 -0.03
CA ARG A 172 -6.18 0.66 -0.75
C ARG A 172 -7.53 1.35 -0.68
N ALA A 173 -7.87 1.89 0.48
CA ALA A 173 -9.08 2.67 0.69
C ALA A 173 -9.16 3.87 -0.25
N VAL A 174 -8.03 4.49 -0.60
CA VAL A 174 -7.95 5.61 -1.56
C VAL A 174 -8.04 5.14 -3.03
N GLY A 175 -7.87 3.84 -3.29
CA GLY A 175 -7.82 3.30 -4.66
C GLY A 175 -6.50 3.59 -5.34
N THR A 176 -5.40 3.51 -4.60
CA THR A 176 -4.03 3.56 -5.15
C THR A 176 -3.46 2.17 -5.36
N ARG A 177 -2.35 2.07 -6.09
CA ARG A 177 -1.53 0.85 -6.10
C ARG A 177 -0.68 0.79 -4.86
N VAL A 178 -0.54 -0.39 -4.28
CA VAL A 178 0.24 -0.57 -3.05
C VAL A 178 1.37 -1.57 -3.26
N VAL A 179 2.59 -1.10 -2.99
CA VAL A 179 3.80 -1.93 -2.92
C VAL A 179 4.26 -1.92 -1.47
N CYS A 180 4.31 -3.08 -0.82
CA CYS A 180 4.76 -3.20 0.56
C CYS A 180 6.23 -3.61 0.61
N LEU A 181 6.99 -3.01 1.52
CA LEU A 181 8.39 -3.34 1.77
C LEU A 181 8.57 -4.44 2.84
N GLU A 182 7.46 -5.01 3.31
CA GLU A 182 7.37 -6.08 4.30
C GLU A 182 6.25 -7.04 3.89
N ASP A 183 6.22 -8.24 4.47
CA ASP A 183 5.22 -9.27 4.17
C ASP A 183 3.80 -8.74 4.41
N ASN A 184 3.00 -8.69 3.33
CA ASN A 184 1.64 -8.13 3.38
C ASN A 184 0.71 -8.70 2.30
N ASP A 185 -0.28 -9.47 2.72
CA ASP A 185 -1.25 -10.11 1.83
C ASP A 185 -2.24 -9.14 1.17
N LEU A 186 -2.33 -7.90 1.66
CA LEU A 186 -3.22 -6.89 1.09
C LEU A 186 -2.57 -6.10 -0.05
N ALA A 187 -1.24 -6.10 -0.16
CA ALA A 187 -0.52 -5.30 -1.15
C ALA A 187 -0.64 -5.88 -2.56
N ASP A 188 -0.52 -5.02 -3.59
CA ASP A 188 -0.48 -5.49 -4.99
C ASP A 188 0.87 -6.15 -5.32
N ALA A 189 1.94 -5.75 -4.61
CA ALA A 189 3.25 -6.37 -4.66
C ALA A 189 3.97 -6.25 -3.30
N VAL A 190 4.84 -7.21 -3.02
CA VAL A 190 5.74 -7.20 -1.85
C VAL A 190 7.18 -7.27 -2.35
N VAL A 191 8.04 -6.40 -1.83
CA VAL A 191 9.47 -6.32 -2.19
C VAL A 191 10.33 -6.16 -0.93
N ASP A 192 11.52 -6.75 -0.90
CA ASP A 192 12.37 -6.72 0.30
C ASP A 192 13.11 -5.39 0.52
N GLY A 193 13.05 -4.49 -0.47
CA GLY A 193 13.69 -3.18 -0.44
C GLY A 193 13.51 -2.42 -1.75
N ILE A 194 14.02 -1.19 -1.80
CA ILE A 194 13.93 -0.38 -3.03
C ILE A 194 15.13 -0.71 -3.92
N ASP A 195 14.96 -1.70 -4.79
CA ASP A 195 15.93 -2.12 -5.81
C ASP A 195 15.34 -2.20 -7.23
N PHE A 196 14.16 -1.60 -7.45
CA PHE A 196 13.44 -1.60 -8.72
C PHE A 196 13.44 -0.23 -9.40
N TRP A 197 13.15 -0.23 -10.69
CA TRP A 197 13.09 0.95 -11.56
C TRP A 197 11.65 1.43 -11.70
N LEU A 198 11.45 2.67 -12.13
CA LEU A 198 10.10 3.17 -12.42
C LEU A 198 9.42 2.31 -13.49
N ASP A 199 10.18 1.81 -14.47
CA ASP A 199 9.72 0.86 -15.49
C ASP A 199 9.25 -0.50 -14.93
N ASP A 200 9.68 -0.90 -13.72
CA ASP A 200 9.28 -2.16 -13.09
C ASP A 200 7.91 -2.04 -12.39
N ILE A 201 7.59 -0.85 -11.89
CA ILE A 201 6.27 -0.51 -11.31
C ILE A 201 5.34 0.18 -12.31
N ALA A 202 5.89 0.66 -13.42
CA ALA A 202 5.15 1.04 -14.60
C ALA A 202 4.79 -0.21 -15.38
N THR A 203 3.63 -0.21 -16.01
CA THR A 203 3.07 -1.47 -16.48
C THR A 203 2.58 -1.42 -17.92
N PRO A 204 2.74 -2.52 -18.67
CA PRO A 204 2.24 -2.61 -20.02
C PRO A 204 0.73 -2.80 -19.98
N GLY A 205 -0.03 -1.76 -20.35
CA GLY A 205 -1.47 -1.77 -20.64
C GLY A 205 -2.38 -2.40 -19.56
N SER A 206 -2.36 -3.74 -19.44
CA SER A 206 -3.18 -4.59 -18.56
C SER A 206 -3.31 -4.16 -17.09
N PHE A 207 -2.24 -3.72 -16.45
CA PHE A 207 -2.26 -3.36 -15.03
C PHE A 207 -2.83 -1.95 -14.79
N TRP A 208 -2.94 -1.11 -15.82
CA TRP A 208 -3.75 0.11 -15.82
C TRP A 208 -5.11 -0.05 -16.52
N LEU A 209 -5.33 -1.14 -17.27
CA LEU A 209 -6.64 -1.51 -17.81
C LEU A 209 -7.63 -1.89 -16.70
N ASN A 210 -7.12 -2.37 -15.55
CA ASN A 210 -7.90 -2.62 -14.34
C ASN A 210 -7.42 -1.71 -13.20
N PRO A 211 -7.62 -0.38 -13.28
CA PRO A 211 -7.12 0.55 -12.26
C PRO A 211 -7.55 0.13 -10.84
N PRO A 212 -6.73 0.40 -9.81
CA PRO A 212 -7.14 0.11 -8.45
C PRO A 212 -8.42 0.88 -8.15
N HIS A 213 -9.43 0.17 -7.67
CA HIS A 213 -10.61 0.79 -7.12
C HIS A 213 -10.46 0.85 -5.60
N PRO A 214 -10.95 1.92 -4.97
CA PRO A 214 -11.14 1.99 -3.53
C PRO A 214 -11.80 0.71 -3.01
N LYS A 215 -11.10 0.00 -2.12
CA LYS A 215 -11.61 -1.24 -1.52
C LYS A 215 -11.19 -1.42 -0.07
N ASP A 216 -12.02 -2.09 0.71
CA ASP A 216 -11.71 -2.54 2.07
C ASP A 216 -10.81 -3.79 2.07
N ASP A 217 -10.54 -4.33 3.27
CA ASP A 217 -9.74 -5.53 3.48
C ASP A 217 -10.35 -6.77 2.82
N GLN A 218 -11.69 -6.86 2.81
CA GLN A 218 -12.45 -7.96 2.21
C GLN A 218 -12.58 -7.84 0.68
N GLY A 219 -12.17 -6.70 0.11
CA GLY A 219 -12.26 -6.42 -1.32
C GLY A 219 -13.59 -5.85 -1.77
N ASN A 220 -14.47 -5.44 -0.85
CA ASN A 220 -15.67 -4.70 -1.18
C ASN A 220 -15.31 -3.29 -1.62
N LYS A 221 -16.09 -2.72 -2.54
CA LYS A 221 -15.93 -1.33 -2.95
C LYS A 221 -16.26 -0.42 -1.77
N VAL A 222 -15.39 0.56 -1.53
CA VAL A 222 -15.61 1.62 -0.54
C VAL A 222 -15.67 2.95 -1.26
N ASP A 223 -16.44 3.89 -0.72
CA ASP A 223 -16.38 5.27 -1.16
C ASP A 223 -15.25 5.98 -0.38
N PRO A 224 -14.20 6.51 -1.05
CA PRO A 224 -13.13 7.24 -0.38
C PRO A 224 -13.63 8.41 0.46
N GLU A 225 -14.65 9.13 -0.01
CA GLU A 225 -15.20 10.30 0.69
C GLU A 225 -15.86 9.87 2.00
N TRP A 226 -16.63 8.79 1.97
CA TRP A 226 -17.25 8.19 3.16
C TRP A 226 -16.20 7.74 4.18
N LEU A 227 -15.08 7.15 3.73
CA LEU A 227 -14.00 6.77 4.63
C LEU A 227 -13.39 8.01 5.29
N VAL A 228 -13.12 9.06 4.52
CA VAL A 228 -12.62 10.33 5.06
C VAL A 228 -13.53 10.86 6.16
N GLU A 229 -14.83 10.93 5.93
CA GLU A 229 -15.79 11.43 6.92
C GLU A 229 -15.75 10.62 8.22
N ASN A 230 -15.67 9.29 8.13
CA ASN A 230 -15.60 8.42 9.31
C ASN A 230 -14.28 8.52 10.07
N TYR A 231 -13.16 8.71 9.37
CA TYR A 231 -11.86 8.91 10.02
C TYR A 231 -11.75 10.27 10.71
N LEU A 232 -12.48 11.28 10.23
CA LEU A 232 -12.52 12.61 10.84
C LEU A 232 -13.43 12.69 12.08
N LEU A 233 -14.39 11.77 12.24
CA LEU A 233 -15.36 11.73 13.33
C LEU A 233 -15.30 10.43 14.15
N PRO A 234 -14.15 10.07 14.76
CA PRO A 234 -14.01 8.82 15.50
C PRO A 234 -14.91 8.71 16.73
N GLU A 235 -15.49 9.83 17.21
CA GLU A 235 -16.33 9.86 18.42
C GLU A 235 -17.73 9.25 18.25
N GLN A 236 -18.17 8.89 17.03
CA GLN A 236 -19.55 8.40 16.82
C GLN A 236 -19.67 6.91 16.48
N HIS A 237 -18.56 6.21 16.34
CA HIS A 237 -18.55 4.77 16.16
C HIS A 237 -17.98 4.08 17.40
N GLU A 238 -18.64 4.24 18.55
CA GLU A 238 -18.80 3.08 19.43
C GLU A 238 -19.35 1.98 18.53
N CYS A 239 -18.49 1.00 18.24
CA CYS A 239 -18.81 -0.10 17.36
C CYS A 239 -20.23 -0.55 17.65
N ALA A 240 -21.08 -0.55 16.63
CA ALA A 240 -22.24 -1.41 16.56
C ALA A 240 -21.74 -2.87 16.50
N ASP A 241 -20.95 -3.26 17.50
CA ASP A 241 -20.50 -4.60 17.79
C ASP A 241 -21.71 -5.34 18.35
N ARG A 242 -22.50 -5.83 17.40
CA ARG A 242 -23.12 -7.16 17.36
C ARG A 242 -24.44 -7.05 16.59
N ILE A 243 -24.34 -7.04 15.27
CA ILE A 243 -25.28 -7.89 14.53
C ILE A 243 -24.85 -9.33 14.87
N ASP A 244 -25.44 -9.83 15.95
CA ASP A 244 -25.38 -11.21 16.36
C ASP A 244 -26.03 -12.03 15.23
N ASN A 245 -25.21 -12.48 14.26
CA ASN A 245 -25.64 -13.35 13.16
C ASN A 245 -26.19 -14.71 13.65
N GLY A 246 -26.34 -14.90 14.97
CA GLY A 246 -26.99 -16.04 15.60
C GLY A 246 -28.21 -15.69 16.46
N LYS A 247 -28.69 -14.44 16.50
CA LYS A 247 -30.02 -14.17 17.06
C LYS A 247 -31.06 -14.54 16.02
N ASP A 248 -31.76 -15.63 16.28
CA ASP A 248 -33.05 -15.92 15.66
C ASP A 248 -33.87 -14.62 15.65
N ILE A 249 -34.23 -14.16 14.45
CA ILE A 249 -35.13 -13.02 14.29
C ILE A 249 -36.39 -13.36 15.08
N ASP A 250 -36.73 -12.53 16.07
CA ASP A 250 -37.89 -12.82 16.90
C ASP A 250 -39.18 -12.79 16.05
N GLU A 251 -40.20 -13.55 16.46
CA GLU A 251 -41.46 -13.63 15.72
C GLU A 251 -42.18 -12.27 15.59
N ASP A 252 -41.94 -11.33 16.50
CA ASP A 252 -42.56 -10.01 16.50
C ASP A 252 -41.91 -9.09 15.46
N ASP A 253 -40.59 -9.14 15.31
CA ASP A 253 -39.85 -8.44 14.24
C ASP A 253 -40.23 -9.01 12.87
N MET A 254 -40.40 -10.34 12.76
CA MET A 254 -40.87 -10.97 11.53
C MET A 254 -42.30 -10.53 11.17
N ARG A 255 -43.20 -10.41 12.15
CA ARG A 255 -44.56 -9.88 11.95
C ARG A 255 -44.56 -8.42 11.51
N ARG A 256 -43.63 -7.63 12.04
CA ARG A 256 -43.51 -6.20 11.71
C ARG A 256 -43.10 -6.00 10.25
N ILE A 257 -42.11 -6.76 9.79
CA ILE A 257 -41.67 -6.75 8.37
C ILE A 257 -42.80 -7.18 7.44
N LEU A 258 -43.58 -8.19 7.82
CA LEU A 258 -44.71 -8.66 7.02
C LEU A 258 -45.88 -7.67 6.98
N ALA A 259 -46.08 -6.89 8.04
CA ALA A 259 -47.09 -5.83 8.07
C ALA A 259 -46.74 -4.67 7.12
N ASP A 260 -45.45 -4.33 7.01
CA ASP A 260 -44.97 -3.28 6.08
C ASP A 260 -45.02 -3.72 4.61
N LEU A 261 -44.97 -5.04 4.35
CA LEU A 261 -45.11 -5.62 3.02
C LEU A 261 -46.57 -5.81 2.57
N ALA A 262 -47.56 -5.54 3.44
CA ALA A 262 -48.95 -5.60 3.03
C ALA A 262 -49.23 -4.46 2.02
N PRO A 263 -49.69 -4.77 0.79
CA PRO A 263 -49.94 -3.74 -0.20
C PRO A 263 -51.04 -2.82 0.32
N LEU A 264 -50.77 -1.50 0.28
CA LEU A 264 -51.74 -0.45 0.50
C LEU A 264 -52.97 -0.74 -0.37
N GLN A 265 -54.06 -1.16 0.26
CA GLN A 265 -55.38 -1.27 -0.37
C GLN A 265 -55.96 0.11 -0.69
#